data_AF-A0AAE1WFJ9-F1
#
_entry.id   AF-A0AAE1WFJ9-F1
#
_cell.length_a   1.000
_cell.length_b   1.000
_cell.length_c   1.000
_cell.angle_alpha   90.00
_cell.angle_beta   90.00
_cell.angle_gamma   90.00
#
_symmetry.space_group_name_H-M   'P 1'
#
loop_
_entity.id
_entity.type
_entity.pdbx_description
1 polymer ?
#
loop_
_entity_poly.entity_id
_entity_poly.type
_entity_poly.pdbx_seq_one_letter_code
_entity_poly.pdbx_strand_id
1 'polypeptide(L)'
;MENREAPLRTACPPGTPDGSISNFEIKVFDGCANPYLGLAAIIAAGIDGLRKHSTLPEPIDDNPDNVKDKVQRLPQSLTESVEALEKDDVLRDLIGEKLLVAITGVRKAEIRYYSENKDAWKNLIYKY
;
A
#
# COMPACT_ATOMS: atom_id res chain seq x y z
N MET A 1 -18.02 -4.04 -13.46
CA MET A 1 -17.96 -2.59 -13.80
C MET A 1 -16.56 -2.12 -13.41
N GLU A 2 -15.89 -1.23 -14.15
CA GLU A 2 -14.48 -0.89 -13.83
C GLU A 2 -14.40 0.19 -12.73
N ASN A 3 -14.27 -0.22 -11.46
CA ASN A 3 -14.04 0.74 -10.36
C ASN A 3 -12.61 1.28 -10.40
N ARG A 4 -12.44 2.50 -10.91
CA ARG A 4 -11.13 3.15 -11.03
C ARG A 4 -10.62 3.74 -9.72
N GLU A 5 -11.47 3.92 -8.72
CA GLU A 5 -11.09 4.50 -7.43
C GLU A 5 -10.64 3.41 -6.43
N ALA A 6 -10.78 2.12 -6.80
CA ALA A 6 -10.34 1.01 -5.97
C ALA A 6 -8.80 0.89 -5.91
N PRO A 7 -8.22 0.68 -4.72
CA PRO A 7 -6.76 0.52 -4.55
C PRO A 7 -6.22 -0.79 -5.12
N LEU A 8 -7.06 -1.84 -5.18
CA LEU A 8 -6.80 -3.13 -5.80
C LEU A 8 -7.95 -3.44 -6.76
N ARG A 9 -7.64 -3.81 -7.99
CA ARG A 9 -8.64 -4.22 -8.99
C ARG A 9 -8.20 -5.42 -9.80
N THR A 10 -9.17 -6.18 -10.28
CA THR A 10 -8.96 -7.21 -11.30
C THR A 10 -8.92 -6.56 -12.67
N ALA A 11 -7.90 -6.87 -13.46
CA ALA A 11 -7.81 -6.45 -14.85
C ALA A 11 -8.06 -7.63 -15.78
N CYS A 12 -8.86 -7.40 -16.81
CA CYS A 12 -9.16 -8.35 -17.87
C CYS A 12 -8.77 -7.70 -19.22
N PRO A 13 -7.51 -7.81 -19.65
CA PRO A 13 -7.05 -7.26 -20.91
C PRO A 13 -7.73 -7.93 -22.10
N PRO A 14 -7.83 -7.23 -23.25
CA PRO A 14 -8.43 -7.78 -24.47
C PRO A 14 -7.80 -9.12 -24.86
N GLY A 15 -8.63 -10.14 -25.12
CA GLY A 15 -8.17 -11.49 -25.47
C GLY A 15 -8.19 -12.50 -24.31
N THR A 16 -8.54 -12.08 -23.10
CA THR A 16 -8.79 -12.98 -21.96
C THR A 16 -10.21 -13.55 -22.05
N PRO A 17 -10.45 -14.86 -21.81
CA PRO A 17 -11.79 -15.42 -21.82
C PRO A 17 -12.74 -14.70 -20.84
N ASP A 18 -13.99 -14.52 -21.24
CA ASP A 18 -14.99 -13.85 -20.40
C ASP A 18 -15.09 -14.51 -19.02
N GLY A 19 -15.03 -13.67 -17.97
CA GLY A 19 -15.06 -14.12 -16.57
C GLY A 19 -13.72 -14.62 -16.01
N SER A 20 -12.64 -14.66 -16.81
CA SER A 20 -11.31 -15.01 -16.32
C SER A 20 -10.51 -13.77 -15.92
N ILE A 21 -9.89 -13.80 -14.74
CA ILE A 21 -9.00 -12.74 -14.25
C ILE A 21 -7.57 -13.14 -14.59
N SER A 22 -6.87 -12.32 -15.38
CA SER A 22 -5.46 -12.58 -15.73
C SER A 22 -4.47 -11.93 -14.77
N ASN A 23 -4.80 -10.74 -14.26
CA ASN A 23 -3.90 -9.97 -13.41
C ASN A 23 -4.66 -9.10 -12.41
N PHE A 24 -3.98 -8.82 -11.31
CA PHE A 24 -4.39 -7.81 -10.34
C PHE A 24 -3.56 -6.55 -10.54
N GLU A 25 -4.20 -5.40 -10.38
CA GLU A 25 -3.54 -4.09 -10.40
C GLU A 25 -3.65 -3.44 -9.04
N ILE A 26 -2.51 -3.03 -8.49
CA ILE A 26 -2.39 -2.34 -7.22
C ILE A 26 -2.00 -0.90 -7.48
N LYS A 27 -2.87 0.03 -7.12
CA LYS A 27 -2.77 1.45 -7.48
C LYS A 27 -2.18 2.34 -6.40
N VAL A 28 -1.89 1.79 -5.22
CA VAL A 28 -1.42 2.55 -4.05
C VAL A 28 0.09 2.80 -4.02
N PHE A 29 0.82 2.34 -5.05
CA PHE A 29 2.24 2.60 -5.19
C PHE A 29 2.49 3.80 -6.10
N ASP A 30 3.36 4.70 -5.66
CA ASP A 30 3.85 5.83 -6.44
C ASP A 30 5.32 5.64 -6.85
N GLY A 31 5.86 6.60 -7.61
CA GLY A 31 7.25 6.59 -8.06
C GLY A 31 8.29 6.82 -6.96
N CYS A 32 7.88 7.16 -5.74
CA CYS A 32 8.78 7.36 -4.60
C CYS A 32 9.03 6.06 -3.82
N ALA A 33 8.23 5.02 -4.06
CA ALA A 33 8.40 3.72 -3.44
C ALA A 33 9.65 3.00 -3.98
N ASN A 34 10.34 2.27 -3.10
CA ASN A 34 11.36 1.32 -3.54
C ASN A 34 10.66 0.11 -4.19
N PRO A 35 10.86 -0.15 -5.50
CA PRO A 35 10.12 -1.18 -6.22
C PRO A 35 10.36 -2.58 -5.68
N TYR A 36 11.56 -2.86 -5.14
CA TYR A 36 11.89 -4.15 -4.56
C TYR A 36 11.16 -4.38 -3.23
N LEU A 37 11.14 -3.36 -2.36
CA LEU A 37 10.43 -3.45 -1.08
C LEU A 37 8.92 -3.49 -1.27
N GLY A 38 8.38 -2.71 -2.21
CA GLY A 38 6.96 -2.73 -2.54
C GLY A 38 6.52 -4.09 -3.07
N LEU A 39 7.26 -4.67 -4.02
CA LEU A 39 6.97 -6.00 -4.55
C LEU A 39 7.10 -7.09 -3.48
N ALA A 40 8.13 -7.03 -2.63
CA ALA A 40 8.30 -7.97 -1.53
C ALA A 40 7.12 -7.93 -0.56
N ALA A 41 6.60 -6.74 -0.21
CA ALA A 41 5.43 -6.59 0.64
C ALA A 41 4.15 -7.18 0.02
N ILE A 42 3.94 -6.98 -1.29
CA ILE A 42 2.80 -7.57 -2.02
C ILE A 42 2.87 -9.10 -1.97
N ILE A 43 4.04 -9.67 -2.29
CA ILE A 43 4.23 -11.13 -2.28
C ILE A 43 4.03 -11.68 -0.87
N ALA A 44 4.57 -11.00 0.15
CA ALA A 44 4.42 -11.38 1.54
C ALA A 44 2.95 -11.44 1.98
N ALA A 45 2.16 -10.40 1.66
CA ALA A 45 0.73 -10.36 1.95
C ALA A 45 -0.05 -11.47 1.21
N GLY A 46 0.31 -11.75 -0.05
CA GLY A 46 -0.30 -12.83 -0.82
C GLY A 46 -0.01 -14.22 -0.24
N ILE A 47 1.23 -14.48 0.16
CA ILE A 47 1.63 -15.73 0.83
C ILE A 47 0.87 -15.91 2.14
N ASP A 48 0.72 -14.84 2.94
CA ASP A 48 -0.03 -14.89 4.19
C ASP A 48 -1.51 -15.22 3.96
N GLY A 49 -2.15 -14.58 2.99
CA GLY A 49 -3.53 -14.88 2.61
C GLY A 49 -3.73 -16.34 2.19
N LEU A 50 -2.78 -16.90 1.41
CA LEU A 50 -2.81 -18.32 1.02
C LEU A 50 -2.63 -19.25 2.23
N ARG A 51 -1.70 -18.94 3.14
CA ARG A 51 -1.45 -19.74 4.36
C ARG A 51 -2.66 -19.76 5.29
N LYS A 52 -3.35 -18.64 5.41
CA LYS A 52 -4.54 -18.48 6.26
C LYS A 52 -5.84 -18.93 5.59
N HIS A 53 -5.78 -19.33 4.32
CA HIS A 53 -6.98 -19.60 3.50
C HIS A 53 -7.98 -18.43 3.53
N SER A 54 -7.46 -17.21 3.52
CA SER A 54 -8.28 -16.00 3.57
C SER A 54 -9.18 -15.89 2.35
N THR A 55 -10.45 -15.58 2.57
CA THR A 55 -11.41 -15.28 1.51
C THR A 55 -11.35 -13.80 1.16
N LEU A 56 -11.40 -13.48 -0.14
CA LEU A 56 -11.57 -12.10 -0.57
C LEU A 56 -12.97 -11.59 -0.16
N PRO A 57 -13.08 -10.32 0.25
CA PRO A 57 -14.40 -9.71 0.45
C PRO A 57 -15.14 -9.58 -0.88
N GLU A 58 -16.45 -9.37 -0.80
CA GLU A 58 -17.27 -9.07 -1.97
C GLU A 58 -16.73 -7.83 -2.71
N PRO A 59 -16.66 -7.87 -4.06
CA PRO A 59 -16.16 -6.75 -4.84
C PRO A 59 -17.09 -5.54 -4.70
N ILE A 60 -16.49 -4.35 -4.67
CA ILE A 60 -17.20 -3.08 -4.59
C ILE A 60 -17.08 -2.37 -5.94
N ASP A 61 -18.18 -2.36 -6.69
CA ASP A 61 -18.29 -1.74 -8.02
C ASP A 61 -18.79 -0.28 -7.98
N ASP A 62 -18.84 0.34 -6.80
CA ASP A 62 -19.23 1.75 -6.58
C ASP A 62 -18.05 2.61 -6.14
N ASN A 63 -18.17 3.93 -6.25
CA ASN A 63 -17.19 4.87 -5.73
C ASN A 63 -17.03 4.65 -4.21
N PRO A 64 -15.79 4.41 -3.71
CA PRO A 64 -15.52 4.27 -2.28
C PRO A 64 -16.09 5.40 -1.41
N ASP A 65 -16.22 6.62 -1.95
CA ASP A 65 -16.81 7.74 -1.24
C ASP A 65 -18.30 7.55 -0.89
N ASN A 66 -19.03 6.74 -1.67
CA ASN A 66 -20.44 6.42 -1.43
C ASN A 66 -20.63 5.29 -0.41
N VAL A 67 -19.58 4.54 -0.10
CA VAL A 67 -19.63 3.32 0.72
C VAL A 67 -18.64 3.37 1.90
N LYS A 68 -18.35 4.57 2.42
CA LYS A 68 -17.38 4.80 3.51
C LYS A 68 -17.60 3.91 4.72
N ASP A 69 -18.84 3.59 5.06
CA ASP A 69 -19.17 2.74 6.21
C ASP A 69 -18.87 1.25 5.97
N LYS A 70 -18.62 0.84 4.72
CA LYS A 70 -18.32 -0.55 4.31
C LYS A 70 -16.84 -0.78 4.01
N VAL A 71 -16.03 0.27 4.00
CA VAL A 71 -14.61 0.18 3.62
C VAL A 71 -13.71 0.82 4.67
N GLN A 72 -12.59 0.17 4.95
CA GLN A 72 -11.56 0.76 5.79
C GLN A 72 -10.67 1.68 4.97
N ARG A 73 -10.46 2.90 5.46
CA ARG A 73 -9.55 3.84 4.82
C ARG A 73 -8.09 3.47 5.08
N LEU A 74 -7.25 3.60 4.06
CA LEU A 74 -5.80 3.49 4.20
C LEU A 74 -5.23 4.63 5.07
N PRO A 75 -4.03 4.45 5.63
CA PRO A 75 -3.32 5.51 6.34
C PRO A 75 -3.32 6.84 5.55
N GLN A 76 -3.64 7.93 6.23
CA GLN A 76 -3.73 9.26 5.62
C GLN A 76 -2.45 10.09 5.79
N SER A 77 -1.49 9.59 6.56
CA SER A 77 -0.23 10.25 6.84
C SER A 77 0.91 9.23 6.90
N LEU A 78 2.15 9.69 6.65
CA LEU A 78 3.34 8.85 6.79
C LEU A 78 3.47 8.29 8.22
N THR A 79 3.06 9.06 9.23
CA THR A 79 3.02 8.63 10.62
C THR A 79 2.11 7.42 10.79
N GLU A 80 0.86 7.49 10.33
CA GLU A 80 -0.08 6.37 10.38
C GLU A 80 0.44 5.13 9.63
N SER A 81 1.08 5.33 8.47
CA SER A 81 1.68 4.23 7.69
C SER A 81 2.80 3.53 8.46
N VAL A 82 3.65 4.30 9.15
CA VAL A 82 4.72 3.74 9.98
C VAL A 82 4.15 3.00 11.19
N GLU A 83 3.15 3.56 11.86
CA GLU A 83 2.48 2.89 13.00
C GLU A 83 1.79 1.59 12.59
N ALA A 84 1.16 1.57 11.40
CA ALA A 84 0.57 0.35 10.85
C ALA A 84 1.64 -0.71 10.56
N LEU A 85 2.74 -0.31 9.91
CA LEU A 85 3.86 -1.20 9.59
C LEU A 85 4.52 -1.78 10.85
N GLU A 86 4.65 -1.00 11.92
CA GLU A 86 5.23 -1.47 13.19
C GLU A 86 4.36 -2.52 13.89
N LYS A 87 3.05 -2.51 13.68
CA LYS A 87 2.09 -3.47 14.24
C LYS A 87 1.88 -4.70 13.35
N ASP A 88 2.49 -4.73 12.17
CA ASP A 88 2.32 -5.82 11.20
C ASP A 88 3.32 -6.96 11.47
N ASP A 89 2.84 -8.01 12.13
CA ASP A 89 3.65 -9.20 12.44
C ASP A 89 3.99 -10.01 11.18
N VAL A 90 3.14 -9.98 10.16
CA VAL A 90 3.34 -10.75 8.91
C VAL A 90 4.54 -10.21 8.14
N LEU A 91 4.57 -8.90 7.94
CA LEU A 91 5.70 -8.23 7.30
C LEU A 91 6.95 -8.35 8.17
N ARG A 92 6.83 -8.23 9.49
CA ARG A 92 7.97 -8.43 10.41
C ARG A 92 8.61 -9.80 10.22
N ASP A 93 7.81 -10.86 10.15
CA ASP A 93 8.29 -12.23 10.01
C ASP A 93 8.86 -12.50 8.62
N LEU A 94 8.26 -11.95 7.56
CA LEU A 94 8.63 -12.24 6.18
C LEU A 94 9.80 -11.40 5.66
N ILE A 95 9.86 -10.12 5.98
CA ILE A 95 10.95 -9.22 5.53
C ILE A 95 12.11 -9.17 6.53
N GLY A 96 11.86 -9.58 7.78
CA GLY A 96 12.82 -9.62 8.86
C GLY A 96 12.87 -8.34 9.70
N GLU A 97 13.01 -8.52 11.01
CA GLU A 97 13.00 -7.45 12.01
C GLU A 97 14.05 -6.36 11.74
N LYS A 98 15.29 -6.73 11.36
CA LYS A 98 16.36 -5.76 11.10
C LYS A 98 16.00 -4.79 9.97
N LEU A 99 15.40 -5.28 8.91
CA LEU A 99 15.00 -4.47 7.77
C LEU A 99 13.81 -3.58 8.13
N LEU A 100 12.83 -4.14 8.85
CA LEU A 100 11.68 -3.38 9.36
C LEU A 100 12.14 -2.20 10.22
N VAL A 101 13.03 -2.44 11.20
CA VAL A 101 13.59 -1.41 12.08
C VAL A 101 14.36 -0.34 11.31
N ALA A 102 15.13 -0.72 10.29
CA ALA A 102 15.84 0.25 9.46
C ALA A 102 14.87 1.14 8.66
N ILE A 103 13.84 0.54 8.05
CA ILE A 103 12.84 1.28 7.27
C ILE A 103 12.06 2.24 8.18
N THR A 104 11.53 1.76 9.31
CA THR A 104 10.75 2.59 10.23
C THR A 104 11.61 3.68 10.86
N GLY A 105 12.87 3.38 11.19
CA GLY A 105 13.83 4.36 11.71
C GLY A 105 14.07 5.52 10.74
N VAL A 106 14.30 5.24 9.46
CA VAL A 106 14.46 6.27 8.42
C VAL A 106 13.20 7.12 8.29
N ARG A 107 12.01 6.49 8.23
CA ARG A 107 10.74 7.22 8.10
C ARG A 107 10.40 8.04 9.33
N LYS A 108 10.73 7.58 10.55
CA LYS A 108 10.58 8.37 11.78
C LYS A 108 11.49 9.60 11.80
N ALA A 109 12.73 9.45 11.34
CA ALA A 109 13.65 10.58 11.20
C ALA A 109 13.12 11.61 10.18
N GLU A 110 12.57 11.15 9.06
CA GLU A 110 11.93 11.99 8.04
C GLU A 110 10.71 12.75 8.59
N ILE A 111 9.79 12.04 9.25
CA ILE A 111 8.62 12.63 9.91
C ILE A 111 9.06 13.73 10.88
N ARG A 112 10.05 13.43 11.73
CA ARG A 112 10.59 14.40 12.69
C ARG A 112 11.14 15.63 11.98
N TYR A 113 11.99 15.45 10.98
CA TYR A 113 12.62 16.55 10.24
C TYR A 113 11.58 17.51 9.64
N TYR A 114 10.56 16.98 8.95
CA TYR A 114 9.52 17.81 8.34
C TYR A 114 8.52 18.39 9.36
N SER A 115 8.34 17.75 10.52
CA SER A 115 7.54 18.32 11.61
C SER A 115 8.19 19.55 12.24
N GLU A 116 9.52 19.54 12.36
CA GLU A 116 10.34 20.66 12.87
C GLU A 116 10.57 21.74 11.79
N ASN A 117 10.59 21.35 10.51
CA ASN A 117 10.88 22.24 9.37
C ASN A 117 9.75 22.23 8.32
N LYS A 118 8.59 22.81 8.67
CA LYS A 118 7.37 22.77 7.84
C LYS A 118 7.53 23.36 6.43
N ASP A 119 8.50 24.25 6.23
CA ASP A 119 8.79 24.88 4.93
C ASP A 119 9.92 24.21 4.15
N ALA A 120 10.54 23.14 4.67
CA ALA A 120 11.68 22.49 4.04
C ALA A 120 11.39 21.94 2.64
N TRP A 121 10.13 21.60 2.34
CA TRP A 121 9.72 21.14 1.01
C TRP A 121 9.88 22.21 -0.07
N LYS A 122 9.79 23.50 0.28
CA LYS A 122 10.01 24.60 -0.68
C LYS A 122 11.41 24.52 -1.28
N ASN A 123 12.40 24.17 -0.45
CA ASN A 123 13.78 24.05 -0.88
C ASN A 123 14.04 22.85 -1.83
N LEU A 124 13.11 21.89 -1.94
CA LEU A 124 13.17 20.80 -2.93
C LEU A 124 12.67 21.25 -4.30
N ILE A 125 11.63 22.08 -4.35
CA ILE A 125 11.04 22.57 -5.60
C ILE A 125 11.91 23.63 -6.27
N TYR A 126 12.58 24.48 -5.48
CA TYR A 126 13.38 25.59 -6.00
C TYR A 126 14.86 25.25 -6.27
N LYS A 127 15.28 23.99 -6.10
CA LYS A 127 16.69 23.58 -6.31
C LYS A 127 16.97 22.94 -7.67
N TYR A 128 15.93 22.75 -8.48
CA TYR A 128 15.98 22.32 -9.88
C TYR A 128 15.08 23.21 -10.73
#